data_AF-A0A6G3MJV8-F1
#
_entry.id   AF-A0A6G3MJV8-F1
#
_cell.length_a   1.000
_cell.length_b   1.000
_cell.length_c   1.000
_cell.angle_alpha   90.00
_cell.angle_beta   90.00
_cell.angle_gamma   90.00
#
_symmetry.space_group_name_H-M   'P 1'
#
loop_
_entity.id
_entity.type
_entity.pdbx_description
1 polymer ?
#
loop_
_entity_poly.entity_id
_entity_poly.type
_entity_poly.pdbx_seq_one_letter_code
_entity_poly.pdbx_strand_id
1 'polypeptide(L)'
;KIENIGILTEGIYRKTGNIKKIKELYETLNNIDNSDLTCLNNISVHVLSNIVKYFFRELPHSPIPEDYFTDIINATTLKPIDMALKFWWIISAFSFINRSILDKMALHLAKYFIHPY
;
A
#
# COMPACT_ATOMS: atom_id res chain seq x y z
N LYS A 1 -8.21 -7.54 -9.21
CA LYS A 1 -7.57 -8.88 -9.04
C LYS A 1 -7.05 -9.12 -7.63
N ILE A 2 -6.21 -8.24 -7.05
CA ILE A 2 -5.71 -8.43 -5.67
C ILE A 2 -6.88 -8.45 -4.67
N GLU A 3 -7.83 -7.53 -4.77
CA GLU A 3 -9.02 -7.52 -3.88
C GLU A 3 -9.95 -8.73 -4.06
N ASN A 4 -10.00 -9.32 -5.25
CA ASN A 4 -10.95 -10.41 -5.55
C ASN A 4 -10.38 -11.80 -5.25
N ILE A 5 -9.06 -11.98 -5.40
CA ILE A 5 -8.38 -13.29 -5.29
C ILE A 5 -7.44 -13.31 -4.08
N GLY A 6 -6.86 -12.16 -3.74
CA GLY A 6 -5.86 -12.07 -2.67
C GLY A 6 -6.44 -12.31 -1.28
N ILE A 7 -7.73 -12.05 -1.06
CA ILE A 7 -8.38 -12.26 0.25
C ILE A 7 -8.30 -13.74 0.65
N LEU A 8 -8.40 -14.65 -0.32
CA LEU A 8 -8.30 -16.10 -0.12
C LEU A 8 -6.84 -16.62 -0.22
N THR A 9 -5.86 -15.74 -0.42
CA THR A 9 -4.47 -16.13 -0.67
C THR A 9 -3.61 -16.03 0.59
N GLU A 10 -3.13 -17.17 1.06
CA GLU A 10 -2.31 -17.27 2.26
C GLU A 10 -0.97 -16.52 2.13
N GLY A 11 -0.72 -15.58 3.05
CA GLY A 11 0.52 -14.81 3.11
C GLY A 11 0.62 -13.73 2.02
N ILE A 12 -0.51 -13.20 1.54
CA ILE A 12 -0.53 -12.01 0.70
C ILE A 12 0.20 -10.84 1.42
N TYR A 13 0.95 -10.03 0.67
CA TYR A 13 1.90 -9.03 1.20
C TYR A 13 3.09 -9.53 2.02
N ARG A 14 3.02 -10.71 2.66
CA ARG A 14 4.12 -11.33 3.44
C ARG A 14 5.09 -12.13 2.57
N LYS A 15 4.60 -12.98 1.66
CA LYS A 15 5.45 -13.82 0.78
C LYS A 15 6.10 -12.94 -0.31
N THR A 16 7.43 -13.02 -0.39
CA THR A 16 8.22 -12.26 -1.38
C THR A 16 8.18 -12.94 -2.74
N GLY A 17 7.83 -12.19 -3.78
CA GLY A 17 7.90 -12.64 -5.16
C GLY A 17 9.31 -12.53 -5.74
N ASN A 18 9.52 -13.06 -6.94
CA ASN A 18 10.78 -12.90 -7.67
C ASN A 18 11.01 -11.42 -8.01
N ILE A 19 12.06 -10.82 -7.43
CA ILE A 19 12.41 -9.38 -7.56
C ILE A 19 12.59 -8.96 -9.03
N LYS A 20 13.19 -9.83 -9.86
CA LYS A 20 13.39 -9.54 -11.28
C LYS A 20 12.06 -9.37 -12.01
N LYS A 21 11.11 -10.29 -11.79
CA LYS A 21 9.76 -10.22 -12.35
C LYS A 21 8.98 -9.00 -11.88
N ILE A 22 9.21 -8.56 -10.63
CA ILE A 22 8.58 -7.35 -10.08
C ILE A 22 9.10 -6.11 -10.81
N LYS A 23 10.42 -6.00 -11.04
CA LYS A 23 11.01 -4.87 -11.77
C LYS A 23 10.54 -4.82 -13.23
N GLU A 24 10.61 -5.94 -13.94
CA GLU A 24 10.18 -6.04 -15.34
C GLU A 24 8.71 -5.62 -15.52
N LEU A 25 7.84 -6.08 -14.62
CA LEU A 25 6.42 -5.71 -14.65
C LEU A 25 6.18 -4.27 -14.23
N TYR A 26 6.96 -3.72 -13.29
CA TYR A 26 6.87 -2.30 -12.92
C TYR A 26 7.23 -1.38 -14.10
N GLU A 27 8.32 -1.68 -14.80
CA GLU A 27 8.71 -0.96 -16.02
C GLU A 27 7.64 -1.09 -17.12
N THR A 28 7.11 -2.29 -17.31
CA THR A 28 6.01 -2.53 -18.27
C THR A 28 4.79 -1.67 -17.94
N LEU A 29 4.38 -1.61 -16.67
CA LEU A 29 3.25 -0.81 -16.21
C LEU A 29 3.46 0.70 -16.37
N ASN A 30 4.69 1.19 -16.22
CA ASN A 30 5.01 2.61 -16.43
C ASN A 30 4.95 3.03 -17.90
N ASN A 31 5.04 2.06 -18.83
CA ASN A 31 5.10 2.32 -20.28
C ASN A 31 3.80 1.97 -21.03
N ILE A 32 2.81 1.38 -20.35
CA ILE A 32 1.52 1.03 -20.94
C ILE A 32 0.55 2.21 -20.79
N ASP A 33 -0.18 2.55 -21.86
CA ASP A 33 -1.32 3.44 -21.78
C ASP A 33 -2.42 2.80 -20.91
N ASN A 34 -2.97 3.59 -19.99
CA ASN A 34 -3.86 3.19 -18.87
C ASN A 34 -5.15 2.40 -19.25
N SER A 35 -5.34 2.00 -20.50
CA SER A 35 -6.53 1.33 -21.01
C SER A 35 -6.43 -0.20 -21.04
N ASP A 36 -5.24 -0.81 -21.14
CA ASP A 36 -5.11 -2.27 -21.25
C ASP A 36 -4.28 -2.91 -20.12
N LEU A 37 -4.99 -3.38 -19.08
CA LEU A 37 -4.42 -4.16 -17.98
C LEU A 37 -4.64 -5.67 -18.15
N THR A 38 -5.03 -6.16 -19.34
CA THR A 38 -5.26 -7.59 -19.57
C THR A 38 -4.02 -8.44 -19.36
N CYS A 39 -2.82 -7.86 -19.55
CA CYS A 39 -1.53 -8.50 -19.27
C CYS A 39 -1.41 -8.98 -17.80
N LEU A 40 -2.16 -8.38 -16.87
CA LEU A 40 -2.16 -8.74 -15.44
C LEU A 40 -2.97 -10.01 -15.13
N ASN A 41 -3.81 -10.48 -16.06
CA ASN A 41 -4.69 -11.62 -15.84
C ASN A 41 -3.94 -12.93 -15.58
N ASN A 42 -2.74 -13.10 -16.15
CA ASN A 42 -1.93 -14.31 -15.96
C ASN A 42 -0.85 -14.16 -14.86
N ILE A 43 -0.77 -13.01 -14.21
CA ILE A 43 0.25 -12.73 -13.20
C ILE A 43 -0.22 -13.20 -11.83
N SER A 44 0.65 -13.88 -11.07
CA SER A 44 0.30 -14.35 -9.73
C SER A 44 -0.04 -13.18 -8.80
N VAL A 45 -1.01 -13.41 -7.90
CA VAL A 45 -1.45 -12.36 -6.96
C VAL A 45 -0.33 -11.95 -6.00
N HIS A 46 0.63 -12.83 -5.70
CA HIS A 46 1.83 -12.49 -4.96
C HIS A 46 2.70 -11.48 -5.72
N VAL A 47 2.95 -11.67 -7.02
CA VAL A 47 3.72 -10.71 -7.82
C VAL A 47 3.00 -9.36 -7.86
N LEU A 48 1.67 -9.35 -8.07
CA LEU A 48 0.86 -8.14 -8.06
C LEU A 48 0.89 -7.41 -6.71
N SER A 49 0.79 -8.12 -5.58
CA SER A 49 0.91 -7.50 -4.25
C SER A 49 2.31 -6.93 -3.99
N ASN A 50 3.36 -7.57 -4.52
CA ASN A 50 4.72 -7.07 -4.41
C ASN A 50 4.97 -5.85 -5.32
N ILE A 51 4.30 -5.75 -6.47
CA ILE A 51 4.30 -4.53 -7.31
C ILE A 51 3.76 -3.34 -6.55
N VAL A 52 2.64 -3.50 -5.83
CA VAL A 52 2.07 -2.41 -5.01
C VAL A 52 3.08 -1.95 -3.95
N LYS A 53 3.76 -2.88 -3.26
CA LYS A 53 4.83 -2.54 -2.32
C LYS A 53 6.02 -1.85 -3.00
N TYR A 54 6.39 -2.32 -4.19
CA TYR A 54 7.50 -1.77 -4.97
C TYR A 54 7.20 -0.32 -5.37
N PHE A 55 6.02 -0.04 -5.91
CA PHE A 55 5.57 1.31 -6.27
C PHE A 55 5.76 2.31 -5.14
N PHE A 56 5.31 2.00 -3.92
CA PHE A 56 5.48 2.89 -2.77
C PHE A 56 6.94 3.14 -2.39
N ARG A 57 7.81 2.15 -2.60
CA ARG A 57 9.24 2.27 -2.31
C ARG A 57 9.98 3.12 -3.35
N GLU A 58 9.52 3.13 -4.60
CA GLU A 58 10.13 3.92 -5.67
C GLU A 58 9.60 5.36 -5.75
N LEU A 59 8.61 5.73 -4.93
CA LEU A 59 8.18 7.12 -4.86
C LEU A 59 9.35 8.00 -4.43
N PRO A 60 9.51 9.20 -5.03
CA PRO A 60 10.61 10.11 -4.70
C PRO A 60 10.56 10.57 -3.23
N HIS A 61 9.36 10.59 -2.65
CA HIS A 61 9.13 10.86 -1.23
C HIS A 61 8.10 9.88 -0.68
N SER A 62 8.21 9.56 0.61
CA SER A 62 7.23 8.73 1.30
C SER A 62 5.85 9.39 1.30
N PRO A 63 4.75 8.63 1.09
CA PRO A 63 3.38 9.15 1.25
C PRO A 63 3.10 9.68 2.66
N ILE A 64 3.82 9.16 3.66
CA ILE A 64 3.90 9.74 5.00
C ILE A 64 5.08 10.73 4.96
N PRO A 65 4.85 12.05 5.05
CA PRO A 65 5.93 13.03 4.97
C PRO A 65 6.86 12.91 6.19
N GLU A 66 8.15 13.11 5.95
CA GLU A 66 9.22 12.93 6.95
C GLU A 66 9.04 13.87 8.16
N ASP A 67 8.54 15.08 7.92
CA ASP A 67 8.25 16.08 8.96
C ASP A 67 7.33 15.56 10.08
N TYR A 68 6.52 14.53 9.80
CA TYR A 68 5.59 13.94 10.76
C TYR A 68 6.11 12.65 11.41
N PHE A 69 7.29 12.15 11.06
CA PHE A 69 7.78 10.87 11.58
C PHE A 69 7.97 10.88 13.10
N THR A 70 8.60 11.92 13.63
CA THR A 70 8.79 12.07 15.08
C THR A 70 7.45 12.15 15.81
N ASP A 71 6.49 12.91 15.26
CA ASP A 71 5.15 13.03 15.83
C ASP A 71 4.39 11.70 15.83
N ILE A 72 4.53 10.91 14.77
CA ILE A 72 3.96 9.56 14.67
C ILE A 72 4.57 8.64 15.73
N ILE A 73 5.90 8.61 15.85
CA ILE A 73 6.59 7.77 16.85
C ILE A 73 6.14 8.18 18.26
N ASN A 74 6.10 9.48 18.55
CA ASN A 74 5.65 9.96 19.86
C ASN A 74 4.19 9.56 20.13
N ALA A 75 3.30 9.64 19.14
CA ALA A 75 1.91 9.24 19.27
C ALA A 75 1.75 7.76 19.67
N THR A 76 2.67 6.88 19.27
CA THR A 76 2.61 5.43 19.62
C THR A 76 2.80 5.16 21.11
N THR A 77 3.34 6.13 21.86
CA THR A 77 3.52 6.02 23.32
C THR A 77 2.27 6.41 24.12
N LEU A 78 1.26 6.97 23.45
CA LEU A 78 0.02 7.44 24.07
C LEU A 78 -0.96 6.29 24.33
N LYS A 79 -1.96 6.55 25.18
CA LYS A 79 -3.09 5.63 25.38
C LYS A 79 -3.92 5.53 24.09
N PRO A 80 -4.65 4.42 23.86
CA PRO A 80 -5.33 4.17 22.57
C PRO A 80 -6.21 5.31 22.05
N ILE A 81 -6.96 5.98 22.94
CA ILE A 81 -7.86 7.10 22.55
C ILE A 81 -7.03 8.32 22.12
N ASP A 82 -6.04 8.70 22.93
CA ASP A 82 -5.17 9.85 22.66
C ASP A 82 -4.30 9.61 21.41
N MET A 83 -3.83 8.38 21.25
CA MET A 83 -3.12 7.90 20.06
C MET A 83 -3.99 8.08 18.81
N ALA A 84 -5.22 7.58 18.82
CA ALA A 84 -6.14 7.68 17.69
C ALA A 84 -6.43 9.14 17.32
N LEU A 85 -6.67 10.00 18.31
CA LEU A 85 -6.86 11.44 18.09
C LEU A 85 -5.61 12.06 17.47
N LYS A 86 -4.43 11.82 18.04
CA LYS A 86 -3.17 12.39 17.54
C LYS A 86 -2.88 11.94 16.10
N PHE A 87 -3.12 10.66 15.78
CA PHE A 87 -3.01 10.16 14.40
C PHE A 87 -4.00 10.85 13.45
N TRP A 88 -5.25 11.03 13.86
CA TRP A 88 -6.24 11.74 13.06
C TRP A 88 -5.79 13.18 12.74
N TRP A 89 -5.24 13.90 13.73
CA TRP A 89 -4.68 15.24 13.54
C TRP A 89 -3.50 15.25 12.56
N ILE A 90 -2.55 14.32 12.72
CA ILE A 90 -1.38 14.21 11.83
C ILE A 90 -1.81 13.94 10.38
N ILE A 91 -2.67 12.94 10.17
CA ILE A 91 -3.13 12.56 8.82
C ILE A 91 -3.93 13.71 8.18
N SER A 92 -4.74 14.42 8.97
CA SER A 92 -5.48 15.59 8.52
C SER A 92 -4.58 16.74 8.06
N ALA A 93 -3.31 16.78 8.47
CA ALA A 93 -2.34 17.80 8.06
C ALA A 93 -1.60 17.47 6.75
N PHE A 94 -1.72 16.25 6.21
CA PHE A 94 -1.03 15.86 4.97
C PHE A 94 -1.52 16.63 3.74
N SER A 95 -0.87 16.48 2.58
CA SER A 95 -1.43 16.96 1.32
C SER A 95 -2.65 16.11 0.91
N PHE A 96 -3.53 16.66 0.07
CA PHE A 96 -4.66 15.89 -0.49
C PHE A 96 -4.18 14.61 -1.19
N ILE A 97 -3.08 14.70 -1.94
CA ILE A 97 -2.50 13.58 -2.68
C ILE A 97 -2.03 12.49 -1.70
N ASN A 98 -1.25 12.87 -0.68
CA ASN A 98 -0.73 11.92 0.31
C ASN A 98 -1.85 11.23 1.08
N ARG A 99 -2.87 11.98 1.53
CA ARG A 99 -4.07 11.39 2.15
C ARG A 99 -4.78 10.44 1.21
N SER A 100 -5.07 10.86 -0.03
CA SER A 100 -5.83 10.03 -0.98
C SER A 100 -5.14 8.70 -1.28
N ILE A 101 -3.81 8.72 -1.39
CA ILE A 101 -2.98 7.53 -1.58
C ILE A 101 -3.05 6.62 -0.34
N LEU A 102 -2.86 7.18 0.86
CA LEU A 102 -2.89 6.43 2.12
C LEU A 102 -4.28 5.87 2.41
N ASP A 103 -5.35 6.61 2.14
CA ASP A 103 -6.74 6.15 2.31
C ASP A 103 -7.04 4.97 1.40
N LYS A 104 -6.67 5.05 0.12
CA LYS A 104 -6.83 3.93 -0.82
C LYS A 104 -6.06 2.70 -0.34
N MET A 105 -4.84 2.88 0.14
CA MET A 105 -4.03 1.79 0.68
C MET A 105 -4.63 1.20 1.96
N ALA A 106 -5.06 2.04 2.92
CA ALA A 106 -5.66 1.61 4.17
C ALA A 106 -6.97 0.86 3.94
N LEU A 107 -7.85 1.38 3.09
CA LEU A 107 -9.09 0.72 2.69
C LEU A 107 -8.82 -0.62 2.01
N HIS A 108 -7.81 -0.66 1.13
CA HIS A 108 -7.39 -1.89 0.47
C HIS A 108 -6.93 -2.94 1.49
N LEU A 109 -6.03 -2.57 2.41
CA LEU A 109 -5.50 -3.47 3.44
C LEU A 109 -6.57 -3.90 4.45
N ALA A 110 -7.48 -3.01 4.84
CA ALA A 110 -8.56 -3.31 5.77
C ALA A 110 -9.45 -4.48 5.31
N LYS A 111 -9.67 -4.62 3.99
CA LYS A 111 -10.41 -5.75 3.41
C LYS A 111 -9.81 -7.12 3.76
N TYR A 112 -8.49 -7.20 3.96
CA TYR A 112 -7.79 -8.43 4.33
C TYR A 112 -7.77 -8.70 5.83
N PHE A 113 -7.97 -7.66 6.66
CA PHE A 113 -8.06 -7.82 8.12
C PHE A 113 -9.48 -8.17 8.59
N ILE A 114 -10.51 -7.71 7.86
CA ILE A 114 -11.92 -7.99 8.20
C ILE A 114 -12.33 -9.42 7.81
N HIS A 115 -11.62 -10.04 6.87
CA HIS A 115 -11.80 -11.43 6.47
C HIS A 115 -10.53 -12.24 6.74
N PRO A 116 -10.24 -12.60 8.00
CA PRO A 116 -9.05 -13.39 8.29
C PRO A 116 -9.12 -14.79 7.65
N TYR A 117 -10.29 -15.34 7.35
CA TYR A 117 -10.54 -16.53 6.50
C TYR A 117 -11.97 -16.51 5.95
#